data_AF-N8VN41-F1
#
_entry.id   AF-N8VN41-F1
#
_cell.length_a   1.000
_cell.length_b   1.000
_cell.length_c   1.000
_cell.angle_alpha   90.00
_cell.angle_beta   90.00
_cell.angle_gamma   90.00
#
_symmetry.space_group_name_H-M   'P 1'
#
loop_
_entity.id
_entity.type
_entity.pdbx_description
1 polymer ?
#
loop_
_entity_poly.entity_id
_entity_poly.type
_entity_poly.pdbx_seq_one_letter_code
_entity_poly.pdbx_strand_id
1 'polypeptide(L)' 'MKLKDMPKIKARNPVALSPLLHKGGIHESEKPKSQHRKERKDTKKFLNKTAWL' A
#
# COMPACT_ATOMS: atom_id res chain seq x y z
N MET A 1 -25.04 6.40 -27.11
CA MET A 1 -23.83 6.31 -27.94
C MET A 1 -23.24 4.91 -27.78
N LYS A 2 -23.03 4.17 -28.88
CA LYS A 2 -22.38 2.85 -28.82
C LYS A 2 -20.88 3.09 -28.74
N LEU A 3 -20.24 2.64 -27.65
CA LEU A 3 -18.78 2.69 -27.51
C LEU A 3 -18.19 1.78 -28.59
N LYS A 4 -17.29 2.33 -29.42
CA LYS A 4 -16.57 1.56 -30.43
C LYS A 4 -15.62 0.60 -29.72
N ASP A 5 -15.52 -0.64 -30.19
CA ASP A 5 -14.58 -1.61 -29.65
C ASP A 5 -13.15 -1.06 -29.75
N MET A 6 -12.52 -0.86 -28.59
CA MET A 6 -11.14 -0.38 -28.56
C MET A 6 -10.19 -1.52 -28.97
N PRO A 7 -9.13 -1.22 -29.74
CA PRO A 7 -8.18 -2.24 -30.13
C PRO A 7 -7.52 -2.84 -28.88
N LYS A 8 -7.59 -4.18 -28.75
CA LYS A 8 -6.85 -4.90 -27.71
C LYS A 8 -5.37 -4.57 -27.86
N ILE A 9 -4.84 -3.82 -26.90
CA ILE A 9 -3.42 -3.49 -26.83
C ILE A 9 -2.68 -4.82 -26.73
N LYS A 10 -2.01 -5.22 -27.82
CA LYS A 10 -1.12 -6.37 -27.79
C LYS A 10 0.07 -5.96 -26.94
N ALA A 11 0.20 -6.56 -25.75
CA ALA A 11 1.38 -6.37 -24.94
C ALA A 11 2.61 -6.77 -25.78
N ARG A 12 3.47 -5.80 -26.11
CA ARG A 12 4.70 -6.05 -26.90
C ARG A 12 5.63 -7.05 -26.20
N ASN A 13 5.47 -7.18 -24.88
CA ASN A 13 6.11 -8.19 -24.05
C ASN A 13 5.02 -9.07 -23.40
N PRO A 14 4.92 -10.37 -23.71
CA PRO A 14 3.90 -11.26 -23.16
C PRO A 14 4.06 -11.49 -21.64
N VAL A 15 5.26 -11.30 -21.10
CA VAL A 15 5.56 -11.52 -19.68
C VAL A 15 5.25 -10.27 -18.83
N ALA A 16 5.00 -9.11 -19.45
CA ALA A 16 4.68 -7.88 -18.72
C ALA A 16 3.36 -7.94 -17.94
N LEU A 17 2.45 -8.84 -18.34
CA LEU A 17 1.19 -9.13 -17.65
C LEU A 17 1.32 -10.29 -16.65
N SER A 18 2.52 -10.86 -16.49
CA SER A 18 2.76 -11.92 -15.51
C SER A 18 2.61 -11.36 -14.10
N PRO A 19 1.84 -12.02 -13.21
CA PRO A 19 1.74 -11.65 -11.80
C PRO A 19 3.08 -11.57 -11.07
N LEU A 20 4.10 -12.26 -11.59
CA LEU A 20 5.47 -12.26 -11.05
C LEU A 20 6.26 -10.98 -11.38
N LEU A 21 5.92 -10.33 -12.50
CA LEU A 21 6.56 -9.08 -12.97
C LEU A 21 5.78 -7.83 -12.59
N HIS A 22 4.53 -7.96 -12.13
CA HIS A 22 3.87 -6.95 -11.34
C HIS A 22 4.66 -6.80 -10.03
N LYS A 23 5.72 -5.98 -10.03
CA LYS A 23 6.49 -5.67 -8.84
C LYS A 23 5.55 -5.16 -7.76
N GLY A 24 5.24 -6.07 -6.83
CA GLY A 24 5.04 -5.77 -5.43
C GLY A 24 3.64 -5.33 -5.02
N GLY A 25 2.64 -6.21 -5.15
CA GLY A 25 1.44 -6.17 -4.28
C GLY A 25 1.76 -6.35 -2.78
N ILE A 26 3.03 -6.62 -2.43
CA ILE A 26 3.57 -6.62 -1.05
C ILE A 26 4.18 -5.23 -0.69
N HIS A 27 4.37 -4.34 -1.65
CA HIS A 27 4.96 -3.01 -1.46
C HIS A 27 3.96 -1.86 -1.67
N GLU A 28 2.66 -2.10 -1.44
CA GLU A 28 1.86 -1.11 -0.69
C GLU A 28 2.56 -1.00 0.67
N SER A 29 3.61 -0.17 0.71
CA SER A 29 4.61 -0.18 1.76
C SER A 29 3.93 -0.09 3.10
N GLU A 30 3.95 -1.16 3.89
CA GLU A 30 3.85 -1.04 5.34
C GLU A 30 4.89 0.01 5.70
N LYS A 31 4.45 1.23 6.04
CA LYS A 31 5.36 2.33 6.40
C LYS A 31 5.75 2.06 7.85
N PRO A 32 6.78 1.25 8.14
CA PRO A 32 6.97 0.70 9.48
C PRO A 32 7.36 1.84 10.42
N LYS A 33 8.12 2.82 9.89
CA LYS A 33 8.47 4.06 10.56
C LYS A 33 7.25 4.90 10.95
N SER A 34 6.21 4.99 10.11
CA SER A 34 5.01 5.75 10.49
C SER A 34 4.18 5.00 11.52
N GLN A 35 4.12 3.67 11.42
CA GLN A 35 3.44 2.82 12.39
C GLN A 35 4.11 2.91 13.77
N HIS A 36 5.44 2.72 13.85
CA HIS A 36 6.20 2.88 15.10
C HIS A 36 6.13 4.30 15.67
N ARG A 37 5.99 5.33 14.83
CA ARG A 37 5.80 6.72 15.30
C ARG A 37 4.42 6.90 15.92
N LYS A 38 3.38 6.29 15.37
CA LYS A 38 2.02 6.32 15.91
C LYS A 38 1.97 5.60 17.26
N GLU A 39 2.47 4.37 17.33
CA GLU A 39 2.51 3.57 18.55
C GLU A 39 3.21 4.29 19.70
N ARG A 40 4.40 4.87 19.47
CA ARG A 40 5.12 5.63 20.50
C ARG A 40 4.32 6.83 21.02
N LYS A 41 3.58 7.54 20.15
CA LYS A 41 2.73 8.66 20.56
C LYS A 41 1.56 8.18 21.41
N ASP A 42 0.93 7.08 21.00
CA ASP A 42 -0.21 6.51 21.69
C ASP A 42 0.20 5.98 23.07
N THR A 43 1.33 5.27 23.18
CA THR A 43 1.91 4.83 24.45
C THR A 43 2.25 6.02 25.36
N LYS A 44 2.91 7.07 24.84
CA LYS A 44 3.20 8.27 25.64
C LYS A 44 1.93 8.93 26.16
N LYS A 45 0.89 9.04 25.33
CA LYS A 45 -0.41 9.60 25.72
C LYS A 45 -1.09 8.74 26.78
N PHE A 46 -1.03 7.41 26.65
CA PHE A 46 -1.56 6.48 27.65
C PHE A 46 -0.85 6.64 28.99
N LEU A 47 0.48 6.58 29.01
CA LEU A 47 1.27 6.74 30.24
C LEU A 47 1.03 8.10 30.92
N ASN A 48 0.94 9.19 30.14
CA ASN A 48 0.61 10.50 30.68
C ASN A 48 -0.82 10.58 31.23
N LYS A 49 -1.76 9.78 30.76
CA LYS A 49 -3.11 9.73 31.33
C LYS A 49 -3.15 8.90 32.60
N THR A 50 -2.44 7.77 32.62
CA THR A 50 -2.48 6.81 33.73
C THR A 50 -1.60 7.22 34.90
N ALA A 51 -0.50 7.94 34.65
CA ALA A 51 0.40 8.41 35.72
C ALA A 51 -0.13 9.63 36.51
N TRP A 52 -1.28 10.18 36.11
CA TRP A 52 -1.98 11.27 36.83
C TRP A 52 -3.23 10.77 37.58
N LEU A 53 -3.30 9.46 37.84
CA LEU A 53 -4.15 8.83 38.87
C LEU A 53 -3.27 8.41 40.04
#